data_AF-A0A419YGV5-F1
#
_entry.id   AF-A0A419YGV5-F1
#
_cell.length_a   1.000
_cell.length_b   1.000
_cell.length_c   1.000
_cell.angle_alpha   90.00
_cell.angle_beta   90.00
_cell.angle_gamma   90.00
#
_symmetry.space_group_name_H-M   'P 1'
#
loop_
_entity.id
_entity.type
_entity.pdbx_description
1 polymer ?
#
loop_
_entity_poly.entity_id
_entity_poly.type
_entity_poly.pdbx_seq_one_letter_code
_entity_poly.pdbx_strand_id
1 'polypeptide(L)'
;MPRDDSSAQRAARLRLGRLPGYVRQPDPARRGGEDGRAYKKGWEVRFTARSEEEITEIRELVAAAGFAPARPFFKGHQLIQPVYGIAAVQAYLAAREAAEETGRARQAAGIPEQTRREPDSVAAAARAAESAAAHAAARAAAPASRHPAERWPAGGREDR
;
A
#
# COMPACT_ATOMS: atom_id res chain seq x y z
N MET A 1 17.20 18.52 24.57
CA MET A 1 17.17 19.30 23.31
C MET A 1 16.17 18.65 22.36
N PRO A 2 14.98 19.21 22.09
CA PRO A 2 13.88 18.53 21.42
C PRO A 2 13.82 18.89 19.91
N ARG A 3 14.83 18.51 19.13
CA ARG A 3 14.82 18.74 17.67
C ARG A 3 14.05 17.65 16.92
N ASP A 4 13.93 16.47 17.51
CA ASP A 4 13.27 15.32 16.89
C ASP A 4 11.75 15.44 16.93
N ASP A 5 11.19 16.04 17.99
CA ASP A 5 9.74 16.24 18.12
C ASP A 5 9.16 17.12 17.00
N SER A 6 9.89 18.17 16.58
CA SER A 6 9.44 19.06 15.50
C SER A 6 9.46 18.35 14.14
N SER A 7 10.47 17.50 13.91
CA SER A 7 10.61 16.75 12.66
C SER A 7 9.58 15.62 12.56
N ALA A 8 9.35 14.87 13.64
CA ALA A 8 8.33 13.84 13.73
C ALA A 8 6.92 14.44 13.59
N GLN A 9 6.65 15.56 14.27
CA GLN A 9 5.39 16.29 14.15
C GLN A 9 5.16 16.79 12.73
N ARG A 10 6.20 17.32 12.06
CA ARG A 10 6.12 17.74 10.65
C ARG A 10 5.82 16.56 9.74
N ALA A 11 6.47 15.41 9.93
CA ALA A 11 6.20 14.20 9.19
C ALA A 11 4.76 13.70 9.40
N ALA A 12 4.26 13.76 10.64
CA ALA A 12 2.87 13.42 10.96
C ALA A 12 1.88 14.34 10.24
N ARG A 13 2.13 15.65 10.20
CA ARG A 13 1.30 16.62 9.45
C ARG A 13 1.26 16.29 7.95
N LEU A 14 2.39 15.96 7.34
CA LEU A 14 2.44 15.55 5.93
C LEU A 14 1.62 14.29 5.66
N ARG A 15 1.61 13.34 6.60
CA ARG A 15 0.78 12.13 6.51
C ARG A 15 -0.70 12.44 6.66
N LEU A 16 -1.09 13.37 7.56
CA LEU A 16 -2.47 13.83 7.69
C LEU A 16 -3.04 14.34 6.36
N GLY A 17 -2.24 15.08 5.59
CA GLY A 17 -2.64 15.59 4.27
C GLY A 17 -2.96 14.52 3.23
N ARG A 18 -2.65 13.23 3.48
CA ARG A 18 -2.98 12.11 2.58
C ARG A 18 -4.24 11.37 3.00
N LEU A 19 -4.74 11.63 4.21
CA LEU A 19 -5.93 10.96 4.71
C LEU A 19 -7.20 11.49 4.04
N PRO A 20 -8.18 10.62 3.81
CA PRO A 20 -9.48 11.04 3.32
C PRO A 20 -10.17 11.90 4.38
N GLY A 21 -10.55 13.11 4.00
CA GLY A 21 -11.19 14.07 4.90
C GLY A 21 -11.65 15.33 4.18
N TYR A 22 -12.48 16.10 4.88
CA TYR A 22 -13.02 17.36 4.38
C TYR A 22 -13.03 18.43 5.48
N VAL A 23 -12.98 19.68 5.04
CA VAL A 23 -12.92 20.83 5.93
C VAL A 23 -14.29 21.49 5.99
N ARG A 24 -14.73 21.82 7.20
CA ARG A 24 -15.82 22.77 7.44
C ARG A 24 -15.21 24.13 7.76
N GLN A 25 -15.32 25.06 6.83
CA GLN A 25 -14.88 26.44 7.01
C GLN A 25 -16.09 27.31 7.38
N PRO A 26 -15.95 28.22 8.36
CA PRO A 26 -16.94 29.25 8.57
C PRO A 26 -16.98 30.19 7.37
N ASP A 27 -18.19 30.56 6.97
CA ASP A 27 -18.44 31.53 5.91
C ASP A 27 -18.10 32.95 6.41
N PRO A 28 -17.10 33.62 5.81
CA PRO A 28 -16.63 34.92 6.27
C PRO A 28 -17.68 36.02 6.06
N ALA A 29 -18.50 35.96 5.00
CA ALA A 29 -19.54 36.95 4.74
C ALA A 29 -20.64 36.90 5.82
N ARG A 30 -21.00 35.67 6.24
CA ARG A 30 -21.99 35.46 7.29
C ARG A 30 -21.48 35.76 8.70
N ARG A 31 -20.17 35.62 8.92
CA ARG A 31 -19.54 35.94 10.21
C ARG A 31 -19.32 37.44 10.40
N GLY A 32 -19.12 38.20 9.31
CA GLY A 32 -18.95 39.66 9.35
C GLY A 32 -20.23 40.49 9.25
N GLY A 33 -21.37 39.87 8.90
CA GLY A 33 -22.67 40.53 8.80
C GLY A 33 -23.37 40.78 10.15
N GLU A 34 -24.53 41.43 10.09
CA GLU A 34 -25.37 41.80 11.26
C GLU A 34 -25.68 40.60 12.18
N ASP A 35 -25.89 39.41 11.60
CA ASP A 35 -26.17 38.16 12.31
C ASP A 35 -24.91 37.36 12.69
N GLY A 36 -23.71 37.93 12.56
CA GLY A 36 -22.44 37.24 12.81
C GLY A 36 -22.34 36.63 14.21
N ARG A 37 -23.00 37.23 15.21
CA ARG A 37 -23.09 36.71 16.59
C ARG A 37 -23.94 35.43 16.69
N ALA A 38 -24.90 35.23 15.78
CA ALA A 38 -25.71 34.01 15.71
C ALA A 38 -25.03 32.89 14.90
N TYR A 39 -23.97 33.20 14.15
CA TYR A 39 -23.26 32.23 13.31
C TYR A 39 -22.30 31.34 14.11
N LYS A 40 -22.79 30.19 14.59
CA LYS A 40 -22.08 29.26 15.49
C LYS A 40 -21.14 28.26 14.78
N LYS A 41 -20.90 28.38 13.47
CA LYS A 41 -20.02 27.44 12.75
C LYS A 41 -18.55 27.80 12.99
N GLY A 42 -17.73 26.79 13.29
CA GLY A 42 -16.30 26.90 13.53
C GLY A 42 -15.46 26.14 12.50
N TRP A 43 -14.15 26.34 12.58
CA TRP A 43 -13.14 25.63 11.80
C TRP A 43 -13.01 24.19 12.27
N GLU A 44 -13.16 23.25 11.35
CA GLU A 44 -13.10 21.81 11.67
C GLU A 44 -12.59 21.02 10.46
N VAL A 45 -11.73 20.04 10.72
CA VAL A 45 -11.40 18.98 9.77
C VAL A 45 -12.13 17.71 10.20
N ARG A 46 -12.74 17.01 9.25
CA ARG A 46 -13.40 15.72 9.46
C ARG A 46 -12.67 14.68 8.64
N PHE A 47 -11.95 13.79 9.32
CA PHE A 47 -11.34 12.62 8.69
C PHE A 47 -12.37 11.49 8.65
N THR A 48 -12.38 10.74 7.55
CA THR A 48 -13.28 9.60 7.36
C THR A 48 -12.48 8.31 7.49
N ALA A 49 -12.98 7.35 8.27
CA ALA A 49 -12.46 6.01 8.40
C ALA A 49 -13.51 4.98 7.95
N ARG A 50 -13.02 3.82 7.50
CA ARG A 50 -13.81 2.65 7.06
C ARG A 50 -13.88 1.58 8.14
N SER A 51 -12.98 1.61 9.13
CA SER A 51 -12.95 0.66 10.23
C SER A 51 -12.55 1.32 11.56
N GLU A 52 -12.67 0.58 12.66
CA GLU A 52 -12.29 1.03 14.01
C GLU A 52 -10.76 1.09 14.19
N GLU A 53 -10.03 0.23 13.48
CA GLU A 53 -8.58 0.27 13.44
C GLU A 53 -8.12 1.57 12.77
N GLU A 54 -8.69 1.90 11.61
CA GLU A 54 -8.36 3.12 10.87
C GLU A 54 -8.69 4.39 11.70
N ILE A 55 -9.80 4.41 12.46
CA ILE A 55 -10.08 5.58 13.31
C ILE A 55 -9.03 5.73 14.42
N THR A 56 -8.51 4.63 14.95
CA THR A 56 -7.50 4.63 16.01
C THR A 56 -6.17 5.15 15.46
N GLU A 57 -5.75 4.67 14.28
CA GLU A 57 -4.57 5.18 13.59
C GLU A 57 -4.67 6.68 13.28
N ILE A 58 -5.83 7.13 12.80
CA ILE A 58 -6.08 8.56 12.55
C ILE A 58 -5.94 9.36 13.85
N ARG A 59 -6.48 8.87 14.98
CA ARG A 59 -6.37 9.56 16.28
C ARG A 59 -4.93 9.71 16.75
N GLU A 60 -4.15 8.64 16.64
CA GLU A 60 -2.72 8.65 16.99
C GLU A 60 -1.95 9.63 16.10
N LEU A 61 -2.23 9.62 14.79
CA LEU A 61 -1.57 10.52 13.85
C LEU A 61 -1.93 11.99 14.10
N VAL A 62 -3.19 12.28 14.44
CA VAL A 62 -3.65 13.62 14.82
C VAL A 62 -2.91 14.10 16.09
N ALA A 63 -2.76 13.23 17.09
CA ALA A 63 -2.01 13.53 18.30
C ALA A 63 -0.52 13.78 18.01
N ALA A 64 0.10 12.93 17.20
CA ALA A 64 1.51 13.09 16.78
C ALA A 64 1.75 14.37 15.97
N ALA A 65 0.75 14.83 15.21
CA ALA A 65 0.79 16.10 14.49
C ALA A 65 0.63 17.34 15.39
N GLY A 66 0.39 17.13 16.69
CA GLY A 66 0.23 18.17 17.71
C GLY A 66 -1.20 18.69 17.85
N PHE A 67 -2.20 17.94 17.40
CA PHE A 67 -3.61 18.31 17.51
C PHE A 67 -4.37 17.37 18.44
N ALA A 68 -5.46 17.86 19.03
CA ALA A 68 -6.32 17.05 19.89
C ALA A 68 -7.47 16.44 19.08
N PRO A 69 -7.54 15.10 18.92
CA PRO A 69 -8.69 14.47 18.30
C PRO A 69 -9.91 14.58 19.22
N ALA A 70 -11.05 15.00 18.69
CA ALA A 70 -12.32 14.98 19.43
C ALA A 70 -12.96 13.57 19.40
N ARG A 71 -14.13 13.41 20.02
CA ARG A 71 -14.82 12.11 20.04
C ARG A 71 -15.24 11.69 18.62
N PRO A 72 -14.86 10.48 18.15
CA PRO A 72 -15.34 9.95 16.88
C PRO A 72 -16.85 9.73 16.90
N PHE A 73 -17.48 9.81 15.72
CA PHE A 73 -18.91 9.53 15.57
C PHE A 73 -19.22 8.93 14.21
N PHE A 74 -20.33 8.20 14.10
CA PHE A 74 -20.81 7.66 12.83
C PHE A 74 -21.64 8.68 12.06
N LYS A 75 -21.38 8.79 10.76
CA LYS A 75 -22.20 9.51 9.78
C LYS A 75 -22.68 8.51 8.73
N GLY A 76 -23.89 7.97 8.92
CA GLY A 76 -24.34 6.81 8.15
C GLY A 76 -23.43 5.62 8.42
N HIS A 77 -22.85 5.03 7.37
CA HIS A 77 -21.89 3.93 7.46
C HIS A 77 -20.43 4.38 7.62
N GLN A 78 -20.15 5.68 7.65
CA GLN A 78 -18.78 6.21 7.75
C GLN A 78 -18.45 6.59 9.19
N LEU A 79 -17.26 6.26 9.65
CA LEU A 79 -16.75 6.67 10.94
C LEU A 79 -15.95 7.97 10.78
N ILE A 80 -16.27 9.00 11.55
CA ILE A 80 -15.71 10.34 11.39
C ILE A 80 -14.89 10.72 12.61
N GLN A 81 -13.65 11.15 12.40
CA GLN A 81 -12.80 11.78 13.42
C GLN A 81 -12.80 13.31 13.20
N PRO A 82 -13.51 14.08 14.05
CA PRO A 82 -13.47 15.53 14.01
C PRO A 82 -12.21 16.08 14.70
N VAL A 83 -11.63 17.13 14.14
CA VAL A 83 -10.55 17.93 14.75
C VAL A 83 -10.90 19.40 14.61
N TYR A 84 -10.98 20.09 15.74
CA TYR A 84 -11.39 21.50 15.79
C TYR A 84 -10.20 22.46 15.73
N GLY A 85 -10.45 23.65 15.21
CA GLY A 85 -9.51 24.77 15.25
C GLY A 85 -8.93 25.14 13.89
N ILE A 86 -8.64 26.43 13.73
CA ILE A 86 -8.09 26.99 12.49
C ILE A 86 -6.72 26.41 12.15
N ALA A 87 -5.87 26.19 13.16
CA ALA A 87 -4.53 25.63 12.98
C ALA A 87 -4.57 24.21 12.38
N ALA A 88 -5.51 23.38 12.83
CA ALA A 88 -5.70 22.03 12.29
C ALA A 88 -6.15 22.08 10.83
N VAL A 89 -7.09 22.97 10.50
CA VAL A 89 -7.55 23.19 9.12
C VAL A 89 -6.41 23.63 8.22
N GLN A 90 -5.65 24.65 8.62
CA GLN A 90 -4.54 25.18 7.84
C GLN A 90 -3.45 24.12 7.64
N ALA A 91 -3.08 23.38 8.68
CA ALA A 91 -2.08 22.32 8.58
C ALA A 91 -2.52 21.19 7.65
N TYR A 92 -3.80 20.80 7.70
CA TYR A 92 -4.34 19.77 6.80
C TYR A 92 -4.34 20.23 5.34
N LEU A 93 -4.79 21.45 5.07
CA LEU A 93 -4.83 22.00 3.71
C LEU A 93 -3.41 22.16 3.12
N ALA A 94 -2.47 22.71 3.90
CA ALA A 94 -1.07 22.83 3.47
C ALA A 94 -0.42 21.45 3.23
N ALA A 95 -0.71 20.47 4.09
CA ALA A 95 -0.20 19.11 3.91
C ALA A 95 -0.82 18.41 2.70
N ARG A 96 -2.10 18.67 2.40
CA ARG A 96 -2.77 18.17 1.18
C ARG A 96 -2.10 18.71 -0.07
N GLU A 97 -1.87 20.02 -0.15
CA GLU A 97 -1.14 20.62 -1.28
C GLU A 97 0.24 20.00 -1.45
N ALA A 98 1.02 19.88 -0.37
CA ALA A 98 2.35 19.28 -0.41
C ALA A 98 2.31 17.80 -0.87
N ALA A 99 1.29 17.05 -0.44
CA ALA A 99 1.10 15.66 -0.86
C ALA A 99 0.70 15.53 -2.33
N GLU A 100 -0.18 16.42 -2.81
CA GLU A 100 -0.58 16.49 -4.22
C GLU A 100 0.58 16.91 -5.12
N GLU A 101 1.40 17.89 -4.71
CA GLU A 101 2.61 18.30 -5.43
C GLU A 101 3.62 17.16 -5.52
N THR A 102 3.83 16.43 -4.43
CA THR A 102 4.67 15.23 -4.44
C THR A 102 4.10 14.15 -5.37
N GLY A 103 2.78 13.98 -5.40
CA GLY A 103 2.09 13.06 -6.31
C GLY A 103 2.25 13.45 -7.78
N ARG A 104 2.08 14.74 -8.10
CA ARG A 104 2.28 15.31 -9.44
C ARG A 104 3.74 15.22 -9.88
N ALA A 105 4.69 15.51 -9.00
CA ALA A 105 6.12 15.36 -9.29
C ALA A 105 6.50 13.89 -9.57
N ARG A 106 5.91 12.94 -8.84
CA ARG A 106 6.08 11.50 -9.12
C ARG A 106 5.45 11.06 -10.43
N GLN A 107 4.29 11.62 -10.79
CA GLN A 107 3.64 11.37 -12.09
C GLN A 107 4.44 12.01 -13.24
N ALA A 108 4.97 13.22 -13.05
CA ALA A 108 5.81 13.91 -14.04
C ALA A 108 7.19 13.24 -14.21
N ALA A 109 7.75 12.65 -13.14
CA ALA A 109 9.00 11.89 -13.17
C ALA A 109 8.81 10.41 -13.60
N GLY A 110 7.61 10.00 -14.00
CA GLY A 110 7.24 8.59 -14.11
C GLY A 110 6.52 8.22 -15.40
N ILE A 111 7.19 8.35 -16.55
CA ILE A 111 7.47 7.20 -17.44
C ILE A 111 8.88 7.40 -18.04
N PRO A 112 9.96 6.76 -17.55
CA PRO A 112 10.99 6.31 -18.47
C PRO A 112 10.34 5.18 -19.26
N GLU A 113 10.13 5.42 -20.56
CA GLU A 113 9.61 4.44 -21.50
C GLU A 113 10.56 3.25 -21.47
N GLN A 114 10.25 2.26 -20.64
CA GLN A 114 10.89 0.96 -20.71
C GLN A 114 10.46 0.41 -22.07
N THR A 115 11.34 0.61 -23.04
CA THR A 115 11.33 0.00 -24.36
C THR A 115 10.69 -1.37 -24.23
N ARG A 116 9.47 -1.45 -24.76
CA ARG A 116 8.74 -2.63 -25.20
C ARG A 116 9.68 -3.85 -25.16
N ARG A 117 9.60 -4.64 -24.09
CA ARG A 117 10.24 -5.95 -24.02
C ARG A 117 9.65 -6.74 -25.19
N GLU A 118 10.48 -7.04 -26.18
CA GLU A 118 10.03 -7.65 -27.42
C GLU A 118 9.30 -8.97 -27.15
N PRO A 119 8.17 -9.22 -27.83
CA PRO A 119 7.32 -10.39 -27.62
C PRO A 119 8.04 -11.74 -27.86
N ASP A 120 9.19 -11.72 -28.54
CA ASP A 120 10.01 -12.91 -28.80
C ASP A 120 10.60 -13.53 -27.55
N SER A 121 10.80 -12.74 -26.49
CA SER A 121 11.42 -13.24 -25.24
C SER A 121 10.48 -14.13 -24.41
N VAL A 122 9.16 -13.91 -24.49
CA VAL A 122 8.16 -14.77 -23.82
C VAL A 122 7.93 -16.05 -24.63
N ALA A 123 7.91 -15.96 -25.96
CA ALA A 123 7.80 -17.11 -26.84
C ALA A 123 9.05 -18.02 -26.78
N ALA A 124 10.25 -17.43 -26.69
CA ALA A 124 11.50 -18.17 -26.50
C ALA A 124 11.54 -18.89 -25.13
N ALA A 125 11.08 -18.24 -24.06
CA ALA A 125 11.01 -18.85 -22.73
C ALA A 125 10.02 -20.02 -22.69
N ALA A 126 8.87 -19.90 -23.36
CA ALA A 126 7.88 -20.98 -23.47
C ALA A 126 8.43 -22.20 -24.24
N ARG A 127 9.10 -21.97 -25.37
CA ARG A 127 9.73 -23.06 -26.14
C ARG A 127 10.89 -23.73 -25.40
N ALA A 128 11.65 -22.98 -24.59
CA ALA A 128 12.70 -23.54 -23.76
C ALA A 128 12.12 -24.45 -22.64
N ALA A 129 10.99 -24.06 -22.04
CA ALA A 129 10.29 -24.88 -21.05
C ALA A 129 9.72 -26.17 -21.66
N GLU A 130 9.12 -26.10 -22.86
CA GLU A 130 8.64 -27.29 -23.58
C GLU A 130 9.78 -28.23 -23.96
N SER A 131 10.91 -27.68 -24.43
CA SER A 131 12.09 -28.48 -24.79
C SER A 131 12.70 -29.16 -23.56
N ALA A 132 12.72 -28.49 -22.41
CA ALA A 132 13.18 -29.09 -21.16
C ALA A 132 12.26 -30.22 -20.67
N ALA A 133 10.94 -30.03 -20.79
CA ALA A 133 9.95 -31.05 -20.44
C ALA A 133 10.07 -32.29 -21.34
N ALA A 134 10.26 -32.10 -22.66
CA ALA A 134 10.47 -33.19 -23.61
C ALA A 134 11.77 -33.96 -23.32
N HIS A 135 12.86 -33.26 -22.96
CA HIS A 135 14.12 -33.91 -22.58
C HIS A 135 14.00 -34.72 -21.29
N ALA A 136 13.25 -34.22 -20.30
CA ALA A 136 12.98 -34.95 -19.06
C ALA A 136 12.15 -36.22 -19.30
N ALA A 137 11.12 -36.15 -20.14
CA ALA A 137 10.30 -37.30 -20.52
C ALA A 137 11.11 -38.36 -21.29
N ALA A 138 11.99 -37.94 -22.21
CA ALA A 138 12.88 -38.84 -22.93
C ALA A 138 13.88 -39.56 -22.01
N ARG A 139 14.39 -38.88 -20.97
CA ARG A 139 15.25 -39.52 -19.95
C ARG A 139 14.48 -40.49 -19.05
N ALA A 140 13.20 -40.24 -18.78
CA ALA A 140 12.35 -41.14 -18.00
C ALA A 140 11.91 -42.39 -18.79
N ALA A 141 11.84 -42.31 -20.13
CA ALA A 141 11.45 -43.41 -21.00
C ALA A 141 12.62 -44.32 -21.44
N ALA A 142 13.86 -44.03 -21.04
CA ALA A 142 15.01 -44.87 -21.37
C ALA A 142 14.93 -46.21 -20.60
N PRO A 143 14.89 -47.37 -21.28
CA PRO A 143 14.84 -48.66 -20.60
C PRO A 143 16.17 -48.95 -19.90
N ALA A 144 16.10 -49.31 -18.62
CA ALA A 144 17.20 -49.92 -17.89
C ALA A 144 17.65 -51.18 -18.65
N SER A 145 18.91 -51.16 -19.11
CA SER A 145 19.54 -52.27 -19.81
C SER A 145 19.46 -53.52 -18.93
N ARG A 146 18.74 -54.54 -19.42
CA ARG A 146 18.66 -55.87 -18.81
C ARG A 146 20.07 -56.48 -18.75
N HIS A 147 20.55 -56.75 -17.55
CA HIS A 147 21.67 -57.68 -17.34
C HIS A 147 21.19 -59.10 -17.70
N PRO A 148 21.91 -59.86 -18.55
CA PRO A 148 21.54 -61.24 -18.84
C PRO A 148 21.84 -62.16 -17.65
N ALA A 149 20.93 -63.09 -17.43
CA ALA A 149 20.94 -64.12 -16.41
C ALA A 149 22.18 -65.01 -16.46
N GLU A 150 22.85 -65.18 -15.31
CA GLU A 150 23.84 -66.24 -15.13
C GLU A 150 23.15 -67.60 -15.09
N ARG A 151 23.64 -68.46 -15.98
CA ARG A 151 23.19 -69.80 -16.30
C ARG A 151 23.87 -70.77 -15.32
N TRP A 152 23.09 -71.37 -14.43
CA TRP A 152 23.54 -72.47 -13.57
C TRP A 152 23.71 -73.76 -14.40
N PRO A 153 24.88 -74.42 -14.43
CA PRO A 153 24.97 -75.77 -14.97
C PRO A 153 24.68 -76.80 -13.89
N ALA A 154 23.75 -77.71 -14.19
CA ALA A 154 23.60 -78.97 -13.49
C ALA A 154 24.46 -80.04 -14.17
N GLY A 155 25.23 -80.78 -13.36
CA GLY A 155 25.60 -82.18 -13.62
C GLY A 155 27.01 -82.45 -14.14
N GLY A 156 27.83 -83.11 -13.31
CA GLY A 156 28.89 -84.00 -13.79
C GLY A 156 30.00 -84.34 -12.78
N ARG A 157 30.07 -85.64 -12.42
CA ARG A 157 31.20 -86.45 -11.89
C ARG A 157 31.42 -86.47 -10.38
N GLU A 158 31.22 -87.62 -9.73
CA GLU A 158 32.15 -88.79 -9.64
C GLU A 158 33.42 -88.44 -8.86
N ASP A 159 33.48 -88.89 -7.60
CA ASP A 159 34.70 -89.48 -7.05
C ASP A 159 34.39 -90.33 -5.80
N ARG A 160 34.94 -91.56 -5.81
CA ARG A 160 34.99 -92.64 -4.81
C ARG A 160 33.96 -93.77 -4.89
#